data_AF-A0A452XUZ8-F1
#
_entry.id   AF-A0A452XUZ8-F1
#
_cell.length_a   1.000
_cell.length_b   1.000
_cell.length_c   1.000
_cell.angle_alpha   90.00
_cell.angle_beta   90.00
_cell.angle_gamma   90.00
#
_symmetry.space_group_name_H-M   'P 1'
#
loop_
_entity.id
_entity.type
_entity.pdbx_description
1 polymer ?
#
loop_
_entity_poly.entity_id
_entity_poly.type
_entity_poly.pdbx_seq_one_letter_code
_entity_poly.pdbx_strand_id
1 'polypeptide(L)'
;MMCGFSTTRCEEEEVSLDGQMVPQKDTFQYLGSMLQEDGGIDEDVNHRIKAGWMKWHQASGILCDKSVPQKLKGKFYRTTVRPTMLYGAECWPIKKRHVQPLGVAEMRMLRWMCGHMRKDRVRNDDIRDRVGVAPIEEKLVQKA
;
A
#
# COMPACT_ATOMS: atom_id res chain seq x y z
N MET A 1 11.91 26.33 25.39
CA MET A 1 10.64 26.47 24.66
C MET A 1 9.78 25.25 24.98
N MET A 2 8.72 25.41 25.77
CA MET A 2 7.68 24.39 25.91
C MET A 2 6.56 24.79 24.95
N CYS A 3 6.35 24.00 23.90
CA CYS A 3 5.21 24.19 23.02
C CYS A 3 3.99 23.59 23.74
N GLY A 4 3.11 24.45 24.24
CA GLY A 4 1.84 24.05 24.84
C GLY A 4 0.85 23.71 23.73
N PHE A 5 0.86 22.46 23.26
CA PHE A 5 -0.33 21.89 22.62
C PHE A 5 -1.34 21.68 23.75
N SER A 6 -2.07 22.75 24.08
CA SER A 6 -3.22 22.67 24.97
C SER A 6 -4.19 21.64 24.40
N THR A 7 -4.66 20.74 25.26
CA THR A 7 -5.76 19.81 25.02
C THR A 7 -7.07 20.60 24.92
N THR A 8 -7.19 21.49 23.93
CA THR A 8 -8.48 21.99 23.50
C THR A 8 -9.19 20.79 22.89
N ARG A 9 -10.21 20.28 23.57
CA ARG A 9 -11.28 19.55 22.89
C ARG A 9 -11.69 20.44 21.74
N CYS A 10 -11.45 20.01 20.50
CA CYS A 10 -11.94 20.72 19.33
C CYS A 10 -13.45 20.86 19.52
N GLU A 11 -13.92 22.09 19.67
CA GLU A 11 -15.31 22.38 19.38
C GLU A 11 -15.52 21.95 17.92
N GLU A 12 -16.54 21.14 17.65
CA GLU A 12 -16.90 20.72 16.30
C GLU A 12 -17.33 21.99 15.54
N GLU A 13 -16.36 22.69 14.96
CA GLU A 13 -16.62 23.88 14.15
C GLU A 13 -17.37 23.43 12.89
N GLU A 14 -18.67 23.71 12.86
CA GLU A 14 -19.53 23.40 11.72
C GLU A 14 -19.12 24.25 10.50
N VAL A 15 -18.49 23.59 9.53
CA VAL A 15 -18.08 24.23 8.27
C VAL A 15 -19.29 24.29 7.33
N SER A 16 -19.66 25.50 6.89
CA SER A 16 -20.68 25.72 5.86
C SER A 16 -20.07 26.30 4.58
N LEU A 17 -20.57 25.84 3.44
CA LEU A 17 -20.24 26.37 2.11
C LEU A 17 -21.56 26.85 1.49
N ASP A 18 -21.63 28.14 1.13
CA ASP A 18 -22.82 28.77 0.54
C ASP A 18 -24.12 28.52 1.33
N GLY A 19 -24.03 28.46 2.66
CA GLY A 19 -25.17 28.18 3.55
C GLY A 19 -25.56 26.70 3.67
N GLN A 20 -24.84 25.79 3.01
CA GLN A 20 -24.99 24.34 3.18
C GLN A 20 -23.91 23.79 4.11
N MET A 21 -24.31 23.03 5.14
CA MET A 21 -23.38 22.35 6.03
C MET A 21 -22.61 21.24 5.29
N VAL A 22 -21.29 21.24 5.44
CA VAL A 22 -20.43 20.19 4.90
C VAL A 22 -20.49 18.97 5.83
N PRO A 23 -20.83 17.77 5.32
CA PRO A 23 -20.88 16.59 6.16
C PRO A 23 -19.47 16.20 6.62
N GLN A 24 -19.28 16.09 7.94
CA GLN A 24 -18.07 15.53 8.53
C GLN A 24 -18.00 14.03 8.22
N LYS A 25 -16.79 13.55 7.93
CA LYS A 25 -16.52 12.13 7.66
C LYS A 25 -15.24 11.71 8.35
N ASP A 26 -15.29 10.56 9.01
CA ASP A 26 -14.16 9.95 9.71
C ASP A 26 -13.03 9.56 8.75
N THR A 27 -13.37 9.30 7.48
CA THR A 27 -12.40 9.01 6.42
C THR A 27 -12.76 9.71 5.12
N PHE A 28 -11.78 10.36 4.50
CA PHE A 28 -11.95 11.14 3.28
C PHE A 28 -10.84 10.84 2.27
N GLN A 29 -11.20 10.74 0.99
CA GLN A 29 -10.22 10.56 -0.08
C GLN A 29 -9.74 11.93 -0.60
N TYR A 30 -8.45 12.21 -0.47
CA TYR A 30 -7.81 13.41 -0.96
C TYR A 30 -6.62 13.06 -1.87
N LEU A 31 -6.67 13.53 -3.13
CA LEU A 31 -5.64 13.27 -4.15
C LEU A 31 -5.26 11.77 -4.26
N GLY A 32 -6.25 10.92 -4.06
CA GLY A 32 -6.14 9.47 -4.10
C GLY A 32 -5.68 8.81 -2.80
N SER A 33 -5.21 9.55 -1.78
CA SER A 33 -4.89 9.01 -0.45
C SER A 33 -6.08 9.11 0.50
N MET A 34 -6.18 8.18 1.45
CA MET A 34 -7.22 8.18 2.47
C MET A 34 -6.72 8.91 3.72
N LEU A 35 -7.40 9.98 4.10
CA LEU A 35 -7.18 10.70 5.34
C LEU A 35 -8.15 10.17 6.39
N GLN A 36 -7.66 9.92 7.60
CA GLN A 36 -8.45 9.55 8.76
C GLN A 36 -8.50 10.70 9.76
N GLU A 37 -9.62 10.82 10.46
CA GLU A 37 -9.82 11.83 11.51
C GLU A 37 -8.77 11.76 12.62
N ASP A 38 -8.36 10.55 13.02
CA ASP A 38 -7.34 10.32 14.06
C ASP A 38 -5.90 10.56 13.58
N GLY A 39 -5.71 10.95 12.30
CA GLY A 39 -4.41 11.10 11.67
C GLY A 39 -3.69 9.77 11.39
N GLY A 40 -4.38 8.63 11.55
CA GLY A 40 -3.86 7.31 11.26
C GLY A 40 -3.65 7.06 9.76
N ILE A 41 -2.78 6.10 9.43
CA ILE A 41 -2.51 5.69 8.04
C ILE A 41 -3.05 4.30 7.68
N ASP A 42 -3.72 3.63 8.61
CA ASP A 42 -4.26 2.27 8.40
C ASP A 42 -5.19 2.18 7.18
N GLU A 43 -6.11 3.14 7.01
CA GLU A 43 -7.00 3.18 5.85
C GLU A 43 -6.26 3.49 4.55
N ASP A 44 -5.25 4.38 4.56
CA ASP A 44 -4.47 4.67 3.35
C ASP A 44 -3.64 3.45 2.92
N VAL A 45 -2.99 2.76 3.87
CA VAL A 45 -2.24 1.53 3.61
C VAL A 45 -3.17 0.46 3.02
N ASN A 46 -4.35 0.26 3.61
CA ASN A 46 -5.34 -0.69 3.10
C ASN A 46 -5.84 -0.29 1.70
N HIS A 47 -6.09 1.00 1.47
CA HIS A 47 -6.48 1.53 0.17
C HIS A 47 -5.41 1.27 -0.89
N ARG A 48 -4.13 1.51 -0.58
CA ARG A 48 -3.00 1.24 -1.49
C ARG A 48 -2.78 -0.23 -1.76
N ILE A 49 -2.96 -1.09 -0.77
CA ILE A 49 -2.93 -2.54 -0.98
C ILE A 49 -4.04 -2.97 -1.95
N LYS A 50 -5.27 -2.48 -1.76
CA LYS A 50 -6.39 -2.74 -2.68
C LYS A 50 -6.09 -2.22 -4.09
N ALA A 51 -5.56 -1.00 -4.22
CA ALA A 51 -5.18 -0.43 -5.51
C ALA A 51 -4.09 -1.25 -6.21
N GLY A 52 -3.08 -1.72 -5.45
CA GLY A 52 -2.06 -2.63 -5.94
C GLY A 52 -2.64 -3.95 -6.45
N TRP A 53 -3.57 -4.55 -5.70
CA TRP A 53 -4.29 -5.75 -6.14
C TRP A 53 -5.10 -5.53 -7.42
N MET A 54 -5.77 -4.39 -7.55
CA MET A 54 -6.51 -4.05 -8.77
C MET A 54 -5.58 -3.99 -9.99
N LYS A 55 -4.43 -3.32 -9.86
CA LYS A 55 -3.42 -3.27 -10.94
C LYS A 55 -2.84 -4.64 -11.27
N TRP A 56 -2.57 -5.45 -10.25
CA TRP A 56 -2.11 -6.82 -10.44
C TRP A 56 -3.17 -7.67 -11.16
N HIS A 57 -4.44 -7.56 -10.76
CA HIS A 57 -5.55 -8.33 -11.33
C HIS A 57 -5.81 -7.97 -12.80
N GLN A 58 -5.74 -6.68 -13.15
CA GLN A 58 -5.83 -6.22 -14.55
C GLN A 58 -4.74 -6.84 -15.44
N ALA A 59 -3.55 -7.09 -14.87
CA ALA A 59 -2.43 -7.71 -15.58
C ALA A 59 -2.35 -9.24 -15.40
N SER A 60 -3.34 -9.86 -14.75
CA SER A 60 -3.31 -11.29 -14.40
C SER A 60 -3.16 -12.19 -15.63
N GLY A 61 -3.67 -11.81 -16.80
CA GLY A 61 -3.48 -12.56 -18.04
C GLY A 61 -2.00 -12.79 -18.40
N ILE A 62 -1.14 -11.79 -18.18
CA ILE A 62 0.31 -11.89 -18.43
C ILE A 62 1.03 -12.46 -17.20
N LEU A 63 0.62 -12.05 -16.01
CA LEU A 63 1.28 -12.41 -14.76
C LEU A 63 1.04 -13.87 -14.34
N CYS A 64 -0.09 -14.45 -14.73
CA CYS A 64 -0.44 -15.85 -14.46
C CYS A 64 -0.08 -16.79 -15.63
N ASP A 65 0.29 -16.26 -16.80
CA ASP A 65 0.70 -17.09 -17.94
C ASP A 65 2.04 -17.78 -17.67
N LYS A 66 2.08 -19.10 -17.83
CA LYS A 66 3.27 -19.92 -17.63
C LYS A 66 4.32 -19.71 -18.72
N SER A 67 3.92 -19.25 -19.91
CA SER A 67 4.82 -18.96 -21.03
C SER A 67 5.74 -17.75 -20.76
N VAL A 68 5.27 -16.83 -19.91
CA VAL A 68 5.97 -15.58 -19.61
C VAL A 68 7.11 -15.83 -18.62
N PRO A 69 8.35 -15.43 -18.93
CA PRO A 69 9.49 -15.60 -18.02
C PRO A 69 9.28 -14.90 -16.67
N GLN A 70 9.63 -15.58 -15.58
CA GLN A 70 9.44 -15.06 -14.21
C GLN A 70 10.15 -13.72 -13.96
N LYS A 71 11.34 -13.52 -14.55
CA LYS A 71 12.07 -12.25 -14.48
C LYS A 71 11.32 -11.10 -15.15
N LEU A 72 10.57 -11.37 -16.22
CA LEU A 72 9.75 -10.36 -16.89
C LEU A 72 8.52 -10.00 -16.05
N LYS A 73 7.87 -11.00 -15.43
CA LYS A 73 6.79 -10.78 -14.44
C LYS A 73 7.26 -9.93 -13.27
N GLY A 74 8.46 -10.19 -12.76
CA GLY A 74 9.07 -9.38 -11.70
C GLY A 74 9.35 -7.94 -12.13
N LYS A 75 9.84 -7.72 -13.36
CA LYS A 75 9.98 -6.37 -13.94
C LYS A 75 8.63 -5.66 -14.01
N PHE A 76 7.58 -6.32 -14.49
CA PHE A 76 6.24 -5.76 -14.54
C PHE A 76 5.73 -5.35 -13.16
N TYR A 77 5.85 -6.24 -12.17
CA TYR A 77 5.46 -5.94 -10.79
C TYR A 77 6.17 -4.69 -10.26
N ARG A 78 7.48 -4.57 -10.51
CA ARG A 78 8.29 -3.41 -10.10
C ARG A 78 7.86 -2.10 -10.76
N THR A 79 7.36 -2.13 -11.99
CA THR A 79 7.06 -0.92 -12.75
C THR A 79 5.61 -0.46 -12.60
N THR A 80 4.66 -1.36 -12.34
CA THR A 80 3.22 -1.02 -12.35
C THR A 80 2.57 -1.22 -10.97
N VAL A 81 2.76 -2.39 -10.36
CA VAL A 81 2.05 -2.77 -9.13
C VAL A 81 2.70 -2.12 -7.91
N ARG A 82 4.02 -2.24 -7.77
CA ARG A 82 4.74 -1.69 -6.62
C ARG A 82 4.59 -0.17 -6.48
N PRO A 83 4.79 0.66 -7.53
CA PRO A 83 4.59 2.10 -7.40
C PRO A 83 3.17 2.46 -6.98
N THR A 84 2.17 1.69 -7.43
CA THR A 84 0.77 1.87 -7.01
C THR A 84 0.57 1.61 -5.51
N MET A 85 1.19 0.54 -4.99
CA MET A 85 1.15 0.20 -3.56
C MET A 85 1.92 1.19 -2.68
N LEU A 86 2.96 1.82 -3.23
CA LEU A 86 3.87 2.73 -2.51
C LEU A 86 3.54 4.21 -2.72
N TYR A 87 2.45 4.53 -3.42
CA TYR A 87 2.05 5.93 -3.58
C TYR A 87 1.65 6.51 -2.21
N GLY A 88 2.15 7.70 -1.91
CA GLY A 88 1.89 8.39 -0.63
C GLY A 88 2.75 7.88 0.54
N ALA A 89 3.56 6.82 0.34
CA ALA A 89 4.37 6.24 1.40
C ALA A 89 5.45 7.19 1.96
N GLU A 90 5.85 8.19 1.18
CA GLU A 90 6.82 9.24 1.56
C GLU A 90 6.26 10.15 2.67
N CYS A 91 4.92 10.25 2.79
CA CYS A 91 4.22 11.05 3.79
C CYS A 91 3.72 10.23 4.98
N TRP A 92 3.96 8.92 5.00
CA TRP A 92 3.45 8.05 6.07
C TRP A 92 4.35 8.08 7.30
N PRO A 93 3.82 8.27 8.52
CA PRO A 93 4.52 7.92 9.76
C PRO A 93 4.58 6.38 9.92
N ILE A 94 5.46 5.73 9.14
CA ILE A 94 5.52 4.27 9.03
C ILE A 94 5.93 3.62 10.36
N LYS A 95 5.17 2.60 10.76
CA LYS A 95 5.46 1.68 11.88
C LYS A 95 5.50 0.26 11.35
N LYS A 96 6.17 -0.66 12.06
CA LYS A 96 6.26 -2.08 11.67
C LYS A 96 4.89 -2.73 11.39
N ARG A 97 3.85 -2.36 12.15
CA ARG A 97 2.46 -2.84 11.96
C ARG A 97 1.88 -2.49 10.58
N HIS A 98 2.32 -1.39 9.97
CA HIS A 98 1.86 -0.93 8.65
C HIS A 98 2.70 -1.54 7.51
N VAL A 99 3.96 -1.87 7.77
CA VAL A 99 4.85 -2.53 6.79
C VAL A 99 4.46 -3.99 6.56
N GLN A 100 4.09 -4.70 7.63
CA GLN A 100 3.71 -6.10 7.58
C GLN A 100 2.59 -6.42 6.55
N PRO A 101 1.43 -5.73 6.51
CA PRO A 101 0.38 -6.02 5.53
C PRO A 101 0.84 -5.77 4.08
N LEU A 102 1.69 -4.77 3.83
CA LEU A 102 2.29 -4.53 2.51
C LEU A 102 3.19 -5.69 2.08
N GLY A 103 4.04 -6.19 2.98
CA GLY A 103 4.90 -7.34 2.74
C GLY A 103 4.12 -8.64 2.50
N VAL A 104 3.03 -8.84 3.26
CA VAL A 104 2.12 -9.99 3.06
C VAL A 104 1.43 -9.91 1.69
N ALA A 105 0.94 -8.73 1.31
CA ALA A 105 0.31 -8.52 0.00
C ALA A 105 1.32 -8.74 -1.15
N GLU A 106 2.52 -8.18 -1.07
CA GLU A 106 3.61 -8.40 -2.02
C GLU A 106 3.87 -9.90 -2.19
N MET A 107 4.17 -10.60 -1.10
CA MET A 107 4.53 -12.02 -1.18
C MET A 107 3.40 -12.89 -1.72
N ARG A 108 2.15 -12.55 -1.43
CA ARG A 108 0.99 -13.25 -1.99
C ARG A 108 0.89 -13.05 -3.50
N MET A 109 1.10 -11.83 -4.00
CA MET A 109 1.15 -11.56 -5.45
C MET A 109 2.32 -12.28 -6.11
N LEU A 110 3.54 -12.18 -5.57
CA LEU A 110 4.74 -12.82 -6.12
C LEU A 110 4.58 -14.34 -6.21
N ARG A 111 4.09 -14.97 -5.14
CA ARG A 111 3.80 -16.41 -5.11
C ARG A 111 2.83 -16.82 -6.21
N TRP A 112 1.75 -16.08 -6.36
CA TRP A 112 0.72 -16.41 -7.35
C TRP A 112 1.25 -16.30 -8.78
N MET A 113 2.05 -15.28 -9.09
CA MET A 113 2.70 -15.13 -10.41
C MET A 113 3.66 -16.28 -10.74
N CYS A 114 4.29 -16.83 -9.72
CA CYS A 114 5.15 -18.01 -9.83
C CYS A 114 4.38 -19.34 -9.80
N GLY A 115 3.06 -19.32 -9.61
CA GLY A 115 2.25 -20.54 -9.47
C GLY A 115 2.50 -21.31 -8.18
N HIS A 116 3.06 -20.67 -7.14
CA HIS A 116 3.36 -21.30 -5.87
C HIS A 116 2.24 -21.13 -4.85
N MET A 117 1.84 -22.23 -4.22
CA MET A 117 0.94 -22.23 -3.08
C MET A 117 1.73 -22.23 -1.76
N ARG A 118 1.06 -21.86 -0.66
CA ARG A 118 1.66 -21.96 0.70
C ARG A 118 2.11 -23.40 1.04
N LYS A 119 1.46 -24.41 0.46
CA LYS A 119 1.79 -25.83 0.66
C LYS A 119 3.15 -26.22 0.09
N ASP A 120 3.66 -25.48 -0.90
CA ASP A 120 4.93 -25.78 -1.57
C ASP A 120 6.15 -25.51 -0.68
N ARG A 121 5.95 -24.86 0.48
CA ARG A 121 6.99 -24.56 1.49
C ARG A 121 8.26 -23.88 0.94
N VAL A 122 8.18 -23.23 -0.22
CA VAL A 122 9.27 -22.44 -0.81
C VAL A 122 9.54 -21.20 0.06
N ARG A 123 10.80 -20.86 0.32
CA ARG A 123 11.15 -19.67 1.11
C ARG A 123 10.78 -18.39 0.36
N ASN A 124 10.52 -17.32 1.10
CA ASN A 124 10.19 -16.03 0.50
C ASN A 124 11.36 -15.46 -0.32
N ASP A 125 12.58 -15.65 0.16
CA ASP A 125 13.81 -15.18 -0.48
C ASP A 125 13.99 -15.84 -1.86
N ASP A 126 13.82 -17.17 -1.94
CA ASP A 126 13.89 -17.90 -3.21
C ASP A 126 12.91 -17.36 -4.27
N ILE A 127 11.70 -16.98 -3.85
CA ILE A 127 10.69 -16.42 -4.76
C ILE A 127 11.13 -15.06 -5.25
N ARG A 128 11.58 -14.19 -4.35
CA ARG A 128 12.10 -12.86 -4.67
C ARG A 128 13.30 -12.93 -5.61
N ASP A 129 14.20 -13.87 -5.40
CA ASP A 129 15.36 -14.09 -6.26
C ASP A 129 14.94 -14.57 -7.65
N ARG A 130 13.98 -15.50 -7.75
CA ARG A 130 13.44 -15.97 -9.04
C ARG A 130 12.83 -14.83 -9.85
N VAL A 131 12.02 -13.97 -9.23
CA VAL A 131 11.40 -12.84 -9.94
C VAL A 131 12.32 -11.62 -10.08
N GLY A 132 13.39 -11.51 -9.28
CA GLY A 132 14.30 -10.36 -9.27
C GLY A 132 13.70 -9.12 -8.60
N VAL A 133 13.01 -9.32 -7.47
CA VAL A 133 12.24 -8.29 -6.78
C VAL A 133 12.74 -8.16 -5.33
N ALA A 134 13.37 -7.04 -4.99
CA ALA A 134 13.79 -6.73 -3.62
C ALA A 134 12.58 -6.54 -2.68
N PRO A 135 12.66 -6.85 -1.37
CA PRO A 135 11.56 -6.66 -0.42
C PRO A 135 10.93 -5.26 -0.44
N ILE A 136 9.61 -5.18 -0.25
CA ILE A 136 8.91 -3.88 -0.18
C ILE A 136 9.38 -3.00 0.99
N GLU A 137 9.80 -3.61 2.09
CA GLU A 137 10.28 -2.92 3.30
C GLU A 137 11.52 -2.06 2.99
N GLU A 138 12.47 -2.62 2.24
CA GLU A 138 13.67 -1.89 1.79
C GLU A 138 13.30 -0.71 0.88
N LYS A 139 12.22 -0.83 0.10
CA LYS A 139 11.76 0.22 -0.81
C LYS A 139 10.98 1.32 -0.11
N LEU A 140 10.38 1.04 1.05
CA LEU A 140 9.79 2.05 1.92
C LEU A 140 10.90 2.90 2.57
N VAL A 141 11.97 2.27 3.05
CA VAL A 141 13.11 2.99 3.66
C VAL A 141 13.88 3.84 2.64
N GLN A 142 14.02 3.38 1.39
CA GLN A 142 14.69 4.16 0.33
C GLN A 142 13.91 5.40 -0.14
N LYS A 143 12.62 5.50 0.22
CA LYS A 143 11.73 6.60 -0.16
C LYS A 143 11.48 7.59 0.98
N ALA A 144 11.77 7.21 2.22
CA ALA A 144 11.76 8.10 3.38
C ALA A 144 13.04 8.95 3.41
#